data_AF-A0A7G2K2S3-F1
#
_entry.id   AF-A0A7G2K2S3-F1
#
_cell.length_a   1.000
_cell.length_b   1.000
_cell.length_c   1.000
_cell.angle_alpha   90.00
_cell.angle_beta   90.00
_cell.angle_gamma   90.00
#
_symmetry.space_group_name_H-M   'P 1'
#
loop_
_entity.id
_entity.type
_entity.pdbx_description
1 polymer ?
#
loop_
_entity_poly.entity_id
_entity_poly.type
_entity_poly.pdbx_seq_one_letter_code
_entity_poly.pdbx_strand_id
1 'polypeptide(L)'
;MVVQDLSVNIDQTSITLGNFKSAVSLNNEKGLTLAPTEINDISVIAKKLPEGKPEPKAEQPNKPVDWAAIEQSLTPAFLGNVSEIILPFDLHIPEISGKNWQYQAVNEKGETLQSVEMSSLMHRR
;
A
#
# COMPACT_ATOMS: atom_id res chain seq x y z
N MET A 1 -5.65 -9.09 13.69
CA MET A 1 -6.39 -7.85 13.44
C MET A 1 -7.46 -8.12 12.39
N VAL A 2 -8.64 -7.53 12.58
CA VAL A 2 -9.73 -7.57 11.61
C VAL A 2 -10.20 -6.14 11.39
N VAL A 3 -10.35 -5.75 10.13
CA VAL A 3 -10.96 -4.48 9.72
C VAL A 3 -12.13 -4.82 8.80
N GLN A 4 -13.26 -4.16 9.03
CA GLN A 4 -14.49 -4.36 8.28
C GLN A 4 -15.06 -3.02 7.85
N ASP A 5 -15.67 -3.00 6.66
CA ASP A 5 -16.42 -1.87 6.12
C ASP A 5 -15.65 -0.54 6.15
N LEU A 6 -14.35 -0.60 5.82
CA LEU A 6 -13.51 0.59 5.74
C LEU A 6 -13.89 1.37 4.49
N SER A 7 -14.09 2.68 4.64
CA SER A 7 -14.31 3.61 3.54
C SER A 7 -13.44 4.84 3.74
N VAL A 8 -12.65 5.18 2.73
CA VAL A 8 -11.72 6.30 2.75
C VAL A 8 -11.90 7.09 1.46
N ASN A 9 -11.94 8.41 1.58
CA ASN A 9 -11.87 9.32 0.43
C ASN A 9 -10.55 10.07 0.50
N ILE A 10 -9.76 9.99 -0.56
CA ILE A 10 -8.48 10.69 -0.72
C ILE A 10 -8.59 11.48 -2.02
N ASP A 11 -8.59 12.81 -1.92
CA ASP A 11 -8.77 13.72 -3.05
C ASP A 11 -10.01 13.36 -3.90
N GLN A 12 -9.78 12.90 -5.13
CA GLN A 12 -10.84 12.49 -6.06
C GLN A 12 -10.98 10.97 -6.19
N THR A 13 -10.50 10.23 -5.21
CA THR A 13 -10.53 8.77 -5.17
C THR A 13 -11.29 8.28 -3.94
N SER A 14 -12.31 7.46 -4.18
CA SER A 14 -13.03 6.72 -3.14
C SER A 14 -12.52 5.29 -3.08
N ILE A 15 -12.14 4.85 -1.89
CA ILE A 15 -11.63 3.50 -1.62
C ILE A 15 -12.53 2.86 -0.57
N THR A 16 -13.08 1.69 -0.86
CA THR A 16 -13.78 0.86 0.13
C THR A 16 -13.13 -0.49 0.25
N LEU A 17 -13.19 -1.07 1.45
CA LEU A 17 -12.66 -2.39 1.79
C LEU A 17 -13.65 -3.09 2.71
N GLY A 18 -14.26 -4.17 2.23
CA GLY A 18 -15.27 -4.92 2.98
C GLY A 18 -14.67 -5.71 4.13
N ASN A 19 -13.68 -6.55 3.86
CA ASN A 19 -13.04 -7.35 4.91
C ASN A 19 -11.53 -7.44 4.73
N PHE A 20 -10.80 -7.16 5.80
CA PHE A 20 -9.37 -7.42 5.90
C PHE A 20 -9.06 -8.17 7.18
N LYS A 21 -8.37 -9.29 7.05
CA LYS A 21 -7.92 -10.12 8.17
C LYS A 21 -6.46 -10.46 8.01
N SER A 22 -5.67 -10.08 9.00
CA SER A 22 -4.24 -10.39 9.04
C SER A 22 -3.74 -10.39 10.47
N ALA A 23 -2.57 -10.97 10.69
CA ALA A 23 -1.84 -10.87 11.95
C ALA A 23 -0.35 -10.97 11.66
N VAL A 24 0.46 -10.38 12.53
CA VAL A 24 1.91 -10.46 12.47
C VAL A 24 2.42 -11.06 13.77
N SER A 25 3.40 -11.96 13.66
CA SER A 25 4.15 -12.47 14.80
C SER A 25 5.64 -12.36 14.50
N LEU A 26 6.43 -12.17 15.56
CA LEU A 26 7.88 -12.11 15.49
C LEU A 26 8.44 -13.11 16.49
N ASN A 27 9.34 -13.98 16.05
CA ASN A 27 10.10 -14.87 16.93
C ASN A 27 11.52 -15.11 16.39
N ASN A 28 12.40 -15.62 17.24
CA ASN A 28 13.82 -15.76 16.92
C ASN A 28 14.14 -16.96 16.02
N GLU A 29 13.21 -17.92 15.86
CA GLU A 29 13.41 -19.11 15.02
C GLU A 29 13.01 -18.88 13.56
N LYS A 30 11.93 -18.14 13.34
CA LYS A 30 11.29 -17.92 12.03
C LYS A 30 11.28 -16.46 11.58
N GLY A 31 11.81 -15.53 12.37
CA GLY A 31 11.74 -14.11 12.05
C GLY A 31 10.30 -13.58 12.02
N LEU A 32 10.00 -12.71 11.07
CA LEU A 32 8.70 -12.03 10.97
C LEU A 32 7.74 -12.89 10.14
N THR A 33 6.65 -13.34 10.75
CA THR A 33 5.64 -14.17 10.09
C THR A 33 4.32 -13.44 9.98
N LEU A 34 3.79 -13.36 8.76
CA LEU A 34 2.40 -12.96 8.52
C LEU A 34 1.50 -14.20 8.66
N ALA A 35 0.38 -14.06 9.37
CA ALA A 35 -0.68 -15.06 9.28
C ALA A 35 -1.32 -15.04 7.88
N PRO A 36 -2.03 -16.11 7.46
CA PRO A 36 -2.82 -16.09 6.24
C PRO A 36 -3.66 -14.81 6.16
N THR A 37 -3.41 -14.01 5.13
CA THR A 37 -3.98 -12.68 4.99
C THR A 37 -5.09 -12.70 3.95
N GLU A 38 -6.26 -12.25 4.36
CA GLU A 38 -7.46 -12.20 3.54
C GLU A 38 -7.84 -10.74 3.29
N ILE A 39 -8.08 -10.39 2.03
CA ILE A 39 -8.43 -9.05 1.60
C ILE A 39 -9.59 -9.16 0.60
N ASN A 40 -10.80 -8.81 1.02
CA ASN A 40 -12.00 -8.97 0.21
C ASN A 40 -12.69 -7.65 -0.06
N ASP A 41 -13.35 -7.60 -1.21
CA ASP A 41 -14.29 -6.55 -1.57
C ASP A 41 -13.61 -5.16 -1.56
N ILE A 42 -12.44 -5.07 -2.19
CA ILE A 42 -11.79 -3.78 -2.45
C ILE A 42 -12.47 -3.12 -3.64
N SER A 43 -12.91 -1.89 -3.46
CA SER A 43 -13.34 -1.02 -4.55
C SER A 43 -12.56 0.27 -4.56
N VAL A 44 -11.98 0.62 -5.70
CA VAL A 44 -11.33 1.91 -5.93
C VAL A 44 -12.04 2.62 -7.07
N ILE A 45 -12.57 3.80 -6.82
CA ILE A 45 -13.19 4.66 -7.83
C ILE A 45 -12.41 5.97 -7.88
N ALA A 46 -11.64 6.16 -8.94
CA ALA A 46 -10.85 7.37 -9.16
C ALA A 46 -11.52 8.25 -10.22
N LYS A 47 -11.79 9.53 -9.90
CA LYS A 47 -12.20 10.50 -10.92
C LYS A 47 -10.96 10.98 -11.66
N LYS A 48 -10.97 10.82 -12.98
CA LYS A 48 -9.92 11.34 -13.86
C LYS A 48 -10.34 12.75 -14.27
N LEU A 49 -9.56 13.76 -13.87
CA LEU A 49 -9.71 15.08 -14.45
C LEU A 49 -9.39 15.01 -15.95
N PRO A 50 -10.05 15.83 -16.79
CA PRO A 50 -9.55 16.06 -18.13
C PRO A 50 -8.08 16.50 -18.03
N GLU A 51 -7.22 15.90 -18.86
CA GLU A 51 -5.86 16.39 -19.04
C GLU A 51 -5.98 17.80 -19.65
N GLY A 52 -6.12 18.81 -18.80
CA GLY A 52 -5.65 20.14 -19.15
C GLY A 52 -4.18 19.95 -19.45
N LYS A 53 -3.79 20.06 -20.73
CA LYS A 53 -2.39 20.02 -21.15
C LYS A 53 -1.62 20.87 -20.14
N PRO A 54 -0.72 20.30 -19.32
CA PRO A 54 0.17 21.14 -18.57
C PRO A 54 1.01 21.83 -19.64
N GLU A 55 0.80 23.13 -19.80
CA GLU A 55 1.82 23.98 -20.39
C GLU A 55 3.11 23.63 -19.65
N PRO A 56 4.20 23.28 -20.34
CA PRO A 56 5.43 22.89 -19.66
C PRO A 56 5.92 24.09 -18.85
N LYS A 57 5.51 24.15 -17.58
CA LYS A 57 6.18 24.95 -16.58
C LYS A 57 7.58 24.38 -16.56
N ALA A 58 8.55 25.21 -16.96
CA ALA A 58 9.94 24.91 -16.75
C ALA A 58 10.11 24.52 -15.28
N GLU A 59 10.28 23.22 -15.04
CA GLU A 59 10.70 22.73 -13.74
C GLU A 59 12.01 23.44 -13.45
N GLN A 60 12.00 24.31 -12.44
CA GLN A 60 13.26 24.73 -11.85
C GLN A 60 14.02 23.46 -11.49
N PRO A 61 15.32 23.36 -11.80
CA PRO A 61 16.10 22.18 -11.48
C PRO A 61 15.90 21.89 -10.00
N ASN A 62 15.20 20.79 -9.70
CA ASN A 62 15.04 20.32 -8.34
C ASN A 62 16.45 20.18 -7.81
N LYS A 63 16.76 20.88 -6.71
CA LYS A 63 18.06 20.74 -6.07
C LYS A 63 18.30 19.24 -5.86
N PRO A 64 19.50 18.73 -6.17
CA PRO A 64 19.81 17.33 -5.93
C PRO A 64 19.39 16.95 -4.52
N VAL A 65 18.64 15.85 -4.40
CA VAL A 65 18.21 15.35 -3.09
C VAL A 65 19.44 15.15 -2.22
N ASP A 66 19.49 15.85 -1.09
CA ASP A 66 20.62 15.78 -0.17
C ASP A 66 20.48 14.54 0.71
N TRP A 67 20.92 13.41 0.14
CA TRP A 67 20.92 12.12 0.81
C TRP A 67 21.74 12.12 2.11
N ALA A 68 22.78 12.97 2.19
CA ALA A 68 23.64 13.05 3.37
C ALA A 68 22.91 13.70 4.57
N ALA A 69 22.11 14.74 4.31
CA ALA A 69 21.27 15.34 5.34
C ALA A 69 20.16 14.39 5.82
N ILE A 70 19.58 13.61 4.89
CA ILE A 70 18.58 12.58 5.23
C ILE A 70 19.22 11.49 6.11
N GLU A 71 20.39 10.98 5.75
CA GLU A 71 21.11 9.96 6.51
C GLU A 71 21.48 10.43 7.93
N GLN A 72 21.97 11.67 8.08
CA GLN A 72 22.24 12.26 9.38
C GLN A 72 20.98 12.41 10.25
N SER A 73 19.84 12.74 9.65
CA SER A 73 18.57 12.85 10.39
C SER A 73 18.03 11.49 10.87
N LEU A 74 18.50 10.40 10.26
CA LEU A 74 18.12 9.02 10.58
C LEU A 74 19.15 8.32 11.48
N THR A 75 20.20 9.03 11.91
CA THR A 75 21.16 8.55 12.91
C THR A 75 20.89 9.29 14.22
N PRO A 76 20.39 8.64 15.29
CA PRO A 76 20.78 7.31 15.75
C PRO A 76 19.83 6.20 15.31
N ALA A 77 20.35 4.97 15.26
CA ALA A 77 19.52 3.79 15.04
C ALA A 77 18.34 3.79 16.02
N PHE A 78 17.12 3.58 15.52
CA PHE A 78 15.90 3.42 16.34
C PHE A 78 16.03 2.37 17.45
N LEU A 79 17.05 1.49 17.35
CA LEU A 79 17.38 0.39 18.25
C LEU A 79 18.75 0.54 18.93
N GLY A 80 19.33 1.74 18.98
CA GLY A 80 20.73 1.97 19.40
C GLY A 80 21.10 1.56 20.85
N ASN A 81 20.12 1.23 21.70
CA ASN A 81 20.34 0.74 23.06
C ASN A 81 19.86 -0.71 23.27
N VAL A 82 19.72 -1.50 22.21
CA VAL A 82 19.40 -2.93 22.33
C VAL A 82 20.66 -3.73 22.06
N SER A 83 21.09 -4.51 23.05
CA SER A 83 22.19 -5.46 22.92
C SER A 83 21.94 -6.36 21.72
N GLU A 84 22.67 -6.13 20.63
CA GLU A 84 22.79 -6.92 19.40
C GLU A 84 21.64 -7.90 19.12
N ILE A 85 20.57 -7.40 18.48
CA ILE A 85 19.58 -8.29 17.87
C ILE A 85 20.10 -8.70 16.48
N ILE A 86 20.67 -9.90 16.35
CA ILE A 86 20.82 -10.52 15.03
C ILE A 86 19.42 -10.99 14.60
N LEU A 87 18.72 -10.15 13.82
CA LEU A 87 17.50 -10.54 13.13
C LEU A 87 17.90 -11.32 11.86
N PRO A 88 17.69 -12.65 11.78
CA PRO A 88 17.51 -13.27 10.46
C PRO A 88 16.19 -12.69 9.94
N PHE A 89 16.24 -11.69 9.06
CA PHE A 89 15.04 -11.04 8.51
C PHE A 89 14.34 -11.96 7.51
N ASP A 90 14.07 -13.19 7.90
CA ASP A 90 13.21 -14.07 7.13
C ASP A 90 11.78 -13.56 7.26
N LEU A 91 11.18 -13.26 6.11
CA LEU A 91 9.81 -12.77 6.01
C LEU A 91 8.94 -13.90 5.47
N HIS A 92 8.16 -14.50 6.36
CA HIS A 92 7.28 -15.61 6.02
C HIS A 92 5.88 -15.11 5.69
N ILE A 93 5.46 -15.31 4.44
CA ILE A 93 4.13 -14.96 3.94
C ILE A 93 3.47 -16.24 3.40
N PRO A 94 2.81 -17.03 4.26
CA PRO A 94 2.28 -18.34 3.88
C PRO A 94 1.16 -18.24 2.84
N GLU A 95 0.32 -17.21 2.95
CA GLU A 95 -0.79 -16.99 2.02
C GLU A 95 -1.26 -15.54 2.03
N ILE A 96 -1.55 -15.02 0.84
CA ILE A 96 -2.38 -13.85 0.62
C ILE A 96 -3.52 -14.27 -0.31
N SER A 97 -4.75 -14.04 0.12
CA SER A 97 -5.94 -14.34 -0.63
C SER A 97 -6.89 -13.15 -0.68
N GLY A 98 -7.69 -13.09 -1.73
CA GLY A 98 -8.69 -12.05 -1.88
C GLY A 98 -9.69 -12.35 -2.97
N LYS A 99 -10.81 -11.64 -2.92
CA LYS A 99 -11.88 -11.73 -3.93
C LYS A 99 -12.59 -10.40 -4.12
N ASN A 100 -13.25 -10.27 -5.26
CA ASN A 100 -14.11 -9.14 -5.62
C ASN A 100 -13.38 -7.79 -5.58
N TRP A 101 -12.19 -7.72 -6.19
CA TRP A 101 -11.48 -6.45 -6.29
C TRP A 101 -11.91 -5.75 -7.56
N GLN A 102 -12.22 -4.47 -7.44
CA GLN A 102 -12.63 -3.64 -8.56
C GLN A 102 -11.91 -2.29 -8.51
N TYR A 103 -11.50 -1.85 -9.69
CA TYR A 103 -10.95 -0.53 -9.93
C TYR A 103 -11.71 0.11 -11.07
N GLN A 104 -12.15 1.35 -10.89
CA GLN A 104 -12.81 2.14 -11.92
C GLN A 104 -12.19 3.54 -12.00
N ALA A 105 -11.83 3.95 -13.21
CA ALA A 105 -11.58 5.36 -13.51
C ALA A 105 -12.84 5.94 -14.14
N VAL A 106 -13.36 7.03 -13.59
CA VAL A 106 -14.56 7.71 -14.09
C VAL A 106 -14.25 9.15 -14.50
N ASN A 107 -15.01 9.71 -15.44
CA ASN A 107 -14.90 11.14 -15.77
C ASN A 107 -15.68 12.02 -14.76
N GLU A 108 -15.69 13.33 -14.98
CA GLU A 108 -16.41 14.29 -14.12
C GLU A 108 -17.93 14.04 -14.04
N LYS A 109 -18.51 13.43 -15.08
CA LYS A 109 -19.94 13.06 -15.14
C LYS A 109 -20.24 11.72 -14.47
N GLY A 110 -19.21 11.01 -13.99
CA GLY A 110 -19.33 9.68 -13.39
C GLY A 110 -19.37 8.54 -14.40
N GLU A 111 -19.08 8.79 -15.68
CA GLU A 111 -19.03 7.74 -16.70
C GLU A 111 -17.70 6.98 -16.63
N THR A 112 -17.76 5.65 -16.66
CA THR A 112 -16.58 4.78 -16.58
C THR A 112 -15.73 4.92 -17.84
N LEU A 113 -14.48 5.36 -17.65
CA LEU A 113 -13.44 5.44 -18.68
C LEU A 113 -12.62 4.15 -18.76
N GLN A 114 -12.37 3.53 -17.60
CA GLN A 114 -11.61 2.30 -17.49
C GLN A 114 -12.13 1.49 -16.30
N SER A 115 -12.21 0.18 -16.46
CA SER A 115 -12.52 -0.74 -15.38
C SER A 115 -11.52 -1.91 -15.38
N VAL A 116 -11.14 -2.35 -14.18
CA VAL A 116 -10.40 -3.57 -13.96
C VAL A 116 -11.09 -4.32 -12.83
N GLU A 117 -11.39 -5.59 -13.07
CA GLU A 117 -12.01 -6.47 -12.08
C GLU A 117 -11.13 -7.70 -11.89
N MET A 118 -10.97 -8.11 -10.63
CA MET A 118 -10.31 -9.34 -10.25
C MET A 118 -11.20 -10.11 -9.30
N SER A 119 -11.80 -11.18 -9.81
CA SER A 119 -12.72 -12.02 -9.04
C SER A 119 -12.02 -12.75 -7.89
N SER A 120 -10.76 -13.17 -8.09
CA SER A 120 -9.98 -13.82 -7.05
C SER A 120 -8.47 -13.60 -7.22
N LEU A 121 -7.78 -13.59 -6.08
CA LEU A 121 -6.33 -13.62 -5.96
C LEU A 121 -5.97 -14.72 -4.95
N MET A 122 -5.03 -15.59 -5.31
CA MET A 122 -4.46 -16.58 -4.41
C MET A 122 -2.95 -16.63 -4.64
N HIS A 123 -2.19 -16.26 -3.63
CA HIS A 123 -0.72 -16.33 -3.65
C HIS A 123 -0.22 -17.05 -2.41
N ARG A 124 0.70 -17.99 -2.61
CA ARG A 124 1.40 -18.74 -1.56
C ARG A 124 2.88 -18.74 -1.90
N ARG A 125 3.73 -18.48 -0.92
CA ARG A 125 5.18 -18.43 -1.09
C ARG A 125 5.88 -19.41 -0.16
#